data_AF-A0A661CI01-F1
#
_entry.id   AF-A0A661CI01-F1
#
_cell.length_a   1.000
_cell.length_b   1.000
_cell.length_c   1.000
_cell.angle_alpha   90.00
_cell.angle_beta   90.00
_cell.angle_gamma   90.00
#
_symmetry.space_group_name_H-M   'P 1'
#
loop_
_entity.id
_entity.type
_entity.pdbx_description
1 polymer ?
#
loop_
_entity_poly.entity_id
_entity_poly.type
_entity_poly.pdbx_seq_one_letter_code
_entity_poly.pdbx_strand_id
1 'polypeptide(L)'
;SVLGSDIEDEADNTTRFIVIGTQDVGPSGIDKTSLLVSTKNKPGALQTLLKPLSDSGISMTRIESRPSRKGVWEYVFFIDIEGHCQDKSVSDALTLLEHESSMCRVLGSYPKAVL
;
A
#
# COMPACT_ATOMS: atom_id res chain seq x y z
N SER A 1 13.38 -39.57 8.74
CA SER A 1 12.16 -39.30 9.51
C SER A 1 12.15 -37.83 9.88
N VAL A 2 10.98 -37.23 10.07
CA VAL A 2 10.89 -35.93 10.76
C VAL A 2 11.22 -36.20 12.24
N LEU A 3 12.14 -35.41 12.82
CA LEU A 3 12.62 -35.58 14.20
C LEU A 3 11.80 -34.77 15.22
N GLY A 4 11.12 -33.72 14.76
CA GLY A 4 10.16 -32.91 15.50
C GLY A 4 9.39 -32.04 14.52
N SER A 5 8.07 -31.97 14.68
CA SER A 5 7.19 -31.06 13.95
C SER A 5 6.91 -29.81 14.78
N ASP A 6 6.57 -28.71 14.12
CA ASP A 6 6.07 -27.48 14.76
C ASP A 6 7.00 -26.98 15.88
N ILE A 7 8.32 -26.95 15.59
CA ILE A 7 9.38 -26.59 16.54
C ILE A 7 9.71 -25.10 16.56
N GLU A 8 8.89 -24.27 15.91
CA GLU A 8 8.99 -22.82 15.97
C GLU A 8 8.77 -22.29 17.38
N ASP A 9 9.46 -21.19 17.72
CA ASP A 9 9.27 -20.50 18.99
C ASP A 9 7.92 -19.75 19.04
N GLU A 10 7.42 -19.31 17.88
CA GLU A 10 6.21 -18.50 17.73
C GLU A 10 5.26 -19.14 16.70
N ALA A 11 4.16 -19.72 17.18
CA ALA A 11 3.18 -20.43 16.35
C ALA A 11 2.42 -19.51 15.36
N ASP A 12 2.35 -18.22 15.65
CA ASP A 12 1.61 -17.23 14.85
C ASP A 12 2.45 -16.59 13.72
N ASN A 13 3.60 -17.19 13.39
CA ASN A 13 4.47 -16.68 12.33
C ASN A 13 3.81 -16.84 10.95
N THR A 14 3.32 -15.72 10.41
CA THR A 14 2.64 -15.69 9.11
C THR A 14 3.48 -14.97 8.07
N THR A 15 3.59 -15.56 6.88
CA THR A 15 4.20 -14.92 5.72
C THR A 15 3.12 -14.48 4.74
N ARG A 16 3.07 -13.18 4.45
CA ARG A 16 2.20 -12.63 3.41
C ARG A 16 2.89 -12.73 2.05
N PHE A 17 2.23 -13.39 1.10
CA PHE A 17 2.62 -13.43 -0.30
C PHE A 17 1.74 -12.49 -1.14
N ILE A 18 2.31 -11.97 -2.22
CA ILE A 18 1.60 -11.17 -3.23
C ILE A 18 1.80 -11.85 -4.58
N VAL A 19 0.70 -12.13 -5.29
CA VAL A 19 0.73 -12.66 -6.65
C VAL A 19 0.71 -11.47 -7.62
N ILE A 20 1.68 -11.42 -8.53
CA ILE A 20 1.83 -10.34 -9.51
C ILE A 20 1.53 -10.89 -10.90
N GLY A 21 0.65 -10.21 -11.63
CA GLY A 21 0.31 -10.54 -13.00
C GLY A 21 -0.02 -9.27 -13.80
N THR A 22 -0.29 -9.44 -15.09
CA THR A 22 -0.68 -8.34 -15.99
C THR A 22 -2.18 -8.27 -16.22
N GLN A 23 -2.96 -9.11 -15.54
CA GLN A 23 -4.41 -9.15 -15.68
C GLN A 23 -5.04 -8.03 -14.86
N ASP A 24 -5.89 -7.25 -15.51
CA ASP A 24 -6.79 -6.34 -14.81
C ASP A 24 -7.90 -7.16 -14.14
N VAL A 25 -7.99 -7.04 -12.82
CA VAL A 25 -9.09 -7.58 -12.01
C VAL A 25 -10.01 -6.44 -11.62
N GLY A 26 -11.32 -6.66 -11.76
CA GLY A 26 -12.33 -5.70 -11.31
C GLY A 26 -12.55 -5.75 -9.79
N PRO A 27 -13.36 -4.84 -9.24
CA PRO A 27 -13.66 -4.77 -7.81
C PRO A 27 -14.31 -6.07 -7.32
N SER A 28 -13.81 -6.61 -6.22
CA SER A 28 -14.38 -7.77 -5.54
C SER A 28 -15.36 -7.37 -4.43
N GLY A 29 -15.39 -6.08 -4.07
CA GLY A 29 -16.24 -5.51 -3.03
C GLY A 29 -15.58 -5.46 -1.64
N ILE A 30 -14.53 -6.24 -1.42
CA ILE A 30 -13.67 -6.16 -0.23
C ILE A 30 -12.23 -6.25 -0.70
N ASP A 31 -11.72 -5.13 -1.18
CA ASP A 31 -10.42 -5.04 -1.84
C ASP A 31 -9.38 -4.32 -0.99
N LYS A 32 -8.12 -4.50 -1.38
CA LYS A 32 -7.01 -3.63 -1.02
C LYS A 32 -6.39 -3.06 -2.28
N THR A 33 -5.82 -1.87 -2.15
CA THR A 33 -5.02 -1.25 -3.22
C THR A 33 -3.61 -0.98 -2.70
N SER A 34 -2.60 -1.45 -3.43
CA SER A 34 -1.18 -1.19 -3.13
C SER A 34 -0.66 -0.05 -3.98
N LEU A 35 0.08 0.86 -3.35
CA LEU A 35 0.60 2.09 -3.93
C LEU A 35 2.12 2.19 -3.73
N LEU A 36 2.80 2.76 -4.72
CA LEU A 36 4.15 3.29 -4.59
C LEU A 36 4.08 4.81 -4.70
N VAL A 37 4.48 5.50 -3.64
CA VAL A 37 4.35 6.96 -3.55
C VAL A 37 5.70 7.58 -3.18
N SER A 38 6.07 8.72 -3.76
CA SER A 38 7.23 9.49 -3.33
C SER A 38 6.87 10.93 -3.02
N THR A 39 7.63 11.53 -2.09
CA THR A 39 7.55 12.96 -1.81
C THR A 39 8.93 13.50 -1.45
N LYS A 40 9.09 14.83 -1.56
CA LYS A 40 10.32 15.51 -1.15
C LYS A 40 10.50 15.41 0.36
N ASN A 41 11.72 15.19 0.82
CA ASN A 41 12.02 15.18 2.25
C ASN A 41 12.02 16.62 2.82
N LYS A 42 10.84 17.07 3.23
CA LYS A 42 10.63 18.31 3.99
C LYS A 42 9.75 18.02 5.23
N PRO A 43 9.87 18.82 6.30
CA PRO A 43 8.97 18.70 7.45
C PRO A 43 7.49 18.72 7.02
N GLY A 44 6.70 17.80 7.59
CA GLY A 44 5.27 17.67 7.29
C GLY A 44 4.92 16.98 5.97
N ALA A 45 5.89 16.65 5.10
CA ALA A 45 5.62 16.09 3.78
C ALA A 45 4.75 14.83 3.82
N LEU A 46 5.04 13.90 4.73
CA LEU A 46 4.27 12.67 4.85
C LEU A 46 2.84 12.92 5.33
N GLN A 47 2.64 13.85 6.26
CA GLN A 47 1.30 14.21 6.72
C GLN A 47 0.47 14.81 5.58
N THR A 48 1.04 15.77 4.84
CA THR A 48 0.38 16.37 3.68
C THR A 48 0.05 15.31 2.63
N LEU A 49 0.99 14.40 2.35
CA LEU A 49 0.82 13.32 1.38
C LEU A 49 -0.33 12.36 1.74
N LEU A 50 -0.50 12.04 3.02
CA LEU A 50 -1.51 11.08 3.49
C LEU A 50 -2.86 11.72 3.82
N LYS A 51 -2.93 13.06 3.89
CA LYS A 51 -4.14 13.80 4.22
C LYS A 51 -5.34 13.46 3.33
N PRO A 52 -5.21 13.32 1.99
CA PRO A 52 -6.33 12.94 1.14
C PRO A 52 -6.99 11.60 1.51
N LEU A 53 -6.20 10.62 1.97
CA LEU A 53 -6.73 9.32 2.41
C LEU A 53 -7.57 9.48 3.68
N SER A 54 -7.05 10.21 4.67
CA SER A 54 -7.75 10.49 5.92
C SER A 54 -9.01 11.31 5.72
N ASP A 55 -8.95 12.36 4.90
CA ASP A 55 -10.10 13.23 4.61
C ASP A 55 -11.21 12.46 3.85
N SER A 56 -10.83 11.41 3.12
CA SER A 56 -11.75 10.51 2.41
C SER A 56 -12.21 9.30 3.23
N GLY A 57 -11.77 9.19 4.49
CA GLY A 57 -12.12 8.07 5.38
C GLY A 57 -11.54 6.71 4.96
N ILE A 58 -10.44 6.70 4.20
CA ILE A 58 -9.81 5.48 3.68
C ILE A 58 -8.79 4.95 4.68
N SER A 59 -8.99 3.72 5.14
CA SER A 59 -8.06 3.03 6.03
C SER A 59 -6.78 2.63 5.30
N MET A 60 -5.63 2.86 5.95
CA MET A 60 -4.34 2.28 5.56
C MET A 60 -4.08 1.02 6.39
N THR A 61 -3.64 -0.06 5.75
CA THR A 61 -3.27 -1.31 6.42
C THR A 61 -1.76 -1.56 6.46
N ARG A 62 -0.98 -0.80 5.67
CA ARG A 62 0.48 -0.86 5.65
C ARG A 62 1.06 0.47 5.18
N ILE A 63 2.16 0.88 5.79
CA ILE A 63 3.03 1.94 5.28
C ILE A 63 4.48 1.57 5.57
N GLU A 64 5.32 1.58 4.54
CA GLU A 64 6.74 1.30 4.67
C GLU A 64 7.56 2.28 3.85
N SER A 65 8.54 2.92 4.48
CA SER A 65 9.48 3.81 3.79
C SER A 65 10.73 3.07 3.36
N ARG A 66 11.25 3.44 2.18
CA ARG A 66 12.56 2.99 1.68
C ARG A 66 13.30 4.20 1.11
N PRO A 67 14.62 4.30 1.28
CA PRO A 67 15.41 5.36 0.66
C PRO A 67 15.37 5.22 -0.87
N SER A 68 15.15 6.32 -1.59
CA SER A 68 15.21 6.35 -3.05
C SER A 68 16.65 6.16 -3.54
N ARG A 69 16.81 5.42 -4.62
CA ARG A 69 18.11 5.25 -5.32
C ARG A 69 18.40 6.34 -6.35
N LYS A 70 17.41 7.19 -6.69
CA LYS A 70 17.49 8.13 -7.82
C LYS A 70 17.90 9.55 -7.44
N GLY A 71 17.82 9.93 -6.17
CA GLY A 71 18.18 11.26 -5.70
C GLY A 71 18.46 11.27 -4.20
N VAL A 72 19.40 12.10 -3.78
CA VAL A 72 19.69 12.32 -2.35
C VAL A 72 18.45 12.95 -1.72
N TRP A 73 17.94 12.37 -0.63
CA TRP A 73 16.78 12.86 0.15
C TRP A 73 15.38 12.62 -0.44
N GLU A 74 15.19 11.69 -1.36
CA GLU A 74 13.83 11.23 -1.71
C GLU A 74 13.50 9.92 -1.00
N TYR A 75 12.29 9.83 -0.46
CA TYR A 75 11.74 8.59 0.09
C TYR A 75 10.66 8.06 -0.84
N VAL A 76 10.65 6.74 -1.00
CA VAL A 76 9.52 6.01 -1.58
C VAL A 76 8.79 5.28 -0.46
N PHE A 77 7.47 5.33 -0.51
CA PHE A 77 6.55 4.71 0.43
C PHE A 77 5.75 3.63 -0.30
N PHE A 78 5.77 2.43 0.25
CA PHE A 78 4.83 1.38 -0.10
C PHE A 78 3.65 1.46 0.85
N ILE A 79 2.46 1.68 0.30
CA ILE A 79 1.23 1.89 1.08
C ILE A 79 0.18 0.89 0.62
N ASP A 80 -0.47 0.21 1.57
CA ASP A 80 -1.67 -0.56 1.28
C ASP A 80 -2.87 0.14 1.91
N ILE A 81 -3.90 0.41 1.09
CA ILE A 81 -5.18 0.98 1.53
C ILE A 81 -6.32 -0.02 1.37
N GLU A 82 -7.39 0.15 2.14
CA GLU A 82 -8.64 -0.57 1.91
C GLU A 82 -9.45 0.08 0.78
N GLY A 83 -10.09 -0.76 -0.02
CA GLY A 83 -10.87 -0.35 -1.20
C GLY A 83 -10.15 -0.59 -2.52
N HIS A 84 -10.93 -0.61 -3.60
CA HIS A 84 -10.47 -0.81 -4.97
C HIS A 84 -10.19 0.53 -5.65
N CYS A 85 -9.22 0.61 -6.57
CA CYS A 85 -8.88 1.86 -7.27
C CYS A 85 -10.02 2.43 -8.15
N GLN A 86 -11.02 1.60 -8.45
CA GLN A 86 -12.22 1.97 -9.20
C GLN A 86 -13.39 2.41 -8.30
N ASP A 87 -13.28 2.24 -6.98
CA ASP A 87 -14.26 2.78 -6.04
C ASP A 87 -14.15 4.31 -6.07
N LYS A 88 -15.30 4.99 -6.15
CA LYS A 88 -15.30 6.45 -6.34
C LYS A 88 -14.50 7.19 -5.27
N SER A 89 -14.68 6.85 -3.99
CA SER A 89 -13.96 7.48 -2.88
C SER A 89 -12.45 7.26 -2.98
N VAL A 90 -12.04 6.05 -3.36
CA VAL A 90 -10.62 5.70 -3.53
C VAL A 90 -10.02 6.42 -4.73
N SER A 91 -10.70 6.40 -5.89
CA SER A 91 -10.26 7.08 -7.10
C SER A 91 -10.09 8.59 -6.91
N ASP A 92 -11.05 9.24 -6.24
CA ASP A 92 -10.98 10.66 -5.90
C ASP A 92 -9.79 10.95 -4.97
N ALA A 93 -9.58 10.11 -3.94
CA ALA A 93 -8.46 10.26 -3.01
C ALA A 93 -7.09 10.02 -3.68
N LEU A 94 -6.99 9.06 -4.60
CA LEU A 94 -5.78 8.78 -5.36
C LEU A 94 -5.38 9.95 -6.25
N THR A 95 -6.36 10.63 -6.85
CA THR A 95 -6.13 11.84 -7.67
C THR A 95 -5.54 12.97 -6.82
N LEU A 96 -6.11 13.20 -5.63
CA LEU A 96 -5.59 14.20 -4.68
C LEU A 96 -4.19 13.82 -4.17
N LEU A 97 -3.96 12.55 -3.86
CA LEU A 97 -2.67 12.05 -3.41
C LEU A 97 -1.60 12.18 -4.49
N GLU A 98 -1.95 11.92 -5.76
CA GLU A 98 -1.04 12.11 -6.89
C GLU A 98 -0.57 13.56 -7.00
N HIS A 99 -1.47 14.54 -6.81
CA HIS A 99 -1.14 15.97 -6.83
C HIS A 99 -0.14 16.39 -5.72
N GLU A 100 -0.24 15.79 -4.53
CA GLU A 100 0.66 16.08 -3.40
C GLU A 100 1.99 15.29 -3.47
N SER A 101 2.08 14.32 -4.37
CA SER A 101 3.23 13.43 -4.53
C SER A 101 4.16 13.91 -5.65
N SER A 102 5.45 13.56 -5.55
CA SER A 102 6.36 13.64 -6.71
C SER A 102 6.20 12.42 -7.65
N MET A 103 5.61 11.34 -7.14
CA MET A 103 5.21 10.16 -7.88
C MET A 103 4.10 9.48 -7.08
N CYS A 104 3.03 9.08 -7.75
CA CYS A 104 2.06 8.13 -7.24
C CYS A 104 1.84 7.05 -8.32
N ARG A 105 1.97 5.79 -7.93
CA ARG A 105 1.69 4.67 -8.82
C ARG A 105 0.85 3.64 -8.10
N VAL A 106 -0.33 3.35 -8.66
CA VAL A 106 -1.10 2.16 -8.28
C VAL A 106 -0.35 0.92 -8.78
N LEU A 107 -0.01 0.01 -7.87
CA LEU A 107 0.65 -1.26 -8.17
C LEU A 107 -0.36 -2.37 -8.45
N GLY A 108 -1.58 -2.22 -7.94
CA GLY A 108 -2.70 -3.12 -8.20
C GLY A 108 -3.77 -3.00 -7.11
N SER A 109 -5.00 -3.33 -7.49
CA SER A 109 -6.10 -3.56 -6.55
C SER A 109 -6.47 -5.04 -6.60
N TYR A 110 -6.74 -5.64 -5.44
CA TYR A 110 -6.95 -7.07 -5.31
C TYR A 110 -7.84 -7.41 -4.11
N PRO A 111 -8.54 -8.56 -4.14
CA PRO A 111 -9.36 -9.00 -3.02
C PRO A 111 -8.53 -9.10 -1.74
N LYS A 112 -9.10 -8.63 -0.62
CA LYS A 112 -8.50 -8.80 0.70
C LYS A 112 -8.41 -10.30 1.00
N ALA A 113 -7.20 -10.80 1.26
CA ALA A 113 -7.01 -12.16 1.72
C ALA A 113 -7.77 -12.38 3.03
N VAL A 114 -8.51 -13.48 3.13
CA VAL A 114 -9.08 -13.95 4.38
C VAL A 114 -7.94 -14.56 5.19
N LEU A 115 -7.69 -14.01 6.38
CA LEU A 115 -6.84 -14.63 7.40
C LEU A 115 -7.66 -15.66 8.16
#